data_AF-A0AAD9TYB4-F1
#
_entry.id   AF-A0AAD9TYB4-F1
#
_cell.length_a   1.000
_cell.length_b   1.000
_cell.length_c   1.000
_cell.angle_alpha   90.00
_cell.angle_beta   90.00
_cell.angle_gamma   90.00
#
_symmetry.space_group_name_H-M   'P 1'
#
loop_
_entity.id
_entity.type
_entity.pdbx_description
1 polymer ?
#
loop_
_entity_poly.entity_id
_entity_poly.type
_entity_poly.pdbx_seq_one_letter_code
_entity_poly.pdbx_strand_id
1 'polypeptide(L)'
;MNPAIYLTVILIILPVYVVLTRKTSKKLPPGSLGLPIIGQSLSFLHALQTDTAEKWFQDRIRRYGPVSKLSLFGTPTVFLHGQAANKLVYTCDGNTLANQQPPSIRRICGEKNIT
;
A
#
# COMPACT_ATOMS: atom_id res chain seq x y z
N MET A 1 16.44 -29.52 16.03
CA MET A 1 15.08 -28.94 15.90
C MET A 1 14.18 -29.99 15.28
N ASN A 2 13.07 -30.37 15.92
CA ASN A 2 12.25 -31.51 15.47
C ASN A 2 11.48 -31.14 14.17
N PRO A 3 11.58 -31.92 13.07
CA PRO A 3 10.91 -31.63 11.80
C PRO A 3 9.39 -31.43 11.93
N ALA A 4 8.77 -32.05 12.95
CA ALA A 4 7.36 -31.87 13.25
C ALA A 4 6.97 -30.41 13.56
N ILE A 5 7.87 -29.60 14.12
CA ILE A 5 7.61 -28.20 14.48
C ILE A 5 7.43 -27.34 13.21
N TYR A 6 8.19 -27.61 12.15
CA TYR A 6 8.04 -26.86 10.90
C TYR A 6 6.72 -27.16 10.21
N LEU A 7 6.29 -28.42 10.24
CA LEU A 7 5.03 -28.84 9.63
C LEU A 7 3.83 -28.21 10.33
N THR A 8 3.82 -28.14 11.66
CA THR A 8 2.74 -27.48 12.41
C THR A 8 2.68 -25.98 12.15
N VAL A 9 3.83 -25.30 12.08
CA VAL A 9 3.91 -23.88 11.74
C VAL A 9 3.37 -23.61 10.33
N ILE A 10 3.75 -24.42 9.33
CA ILE A 10 3.25 -24.28 7.95
C ILE A 10 1.73 -24.50 7.90
N LEU A 11 1.22 -25.51 8.61
CA LEU A 11 -0.21 -25.84 8.63
C LEU A 11 -1.07 -24.69 9.19
N ILE A 12 -0.52 -23.86 10.09
CA ILE A 12 -1.21 -22.69 10.66
C ILE A 12 -1.04 -21.46 9.77
N ILE A 13 0.16 -21.20 9.24
CA ILE A 13 0.45 -20.00 8.45
C ILE A 13 -0.27 -20.03 7.10
N LEU A 14 -0.30 -21.18 6.44
CA LEU A 14 -0.86 -21.32 5.09
C LEU A 14 -2.36 -20.97 4.99
N PRO A 15 -3.27 -21.48 5.84
CA PRO A 15 -4.67 -21.09 5.79
C PRO A 15 -4.88 -19.62 6.17
N VAL A 16 -4.13 -19.09 7.13
CA VAL A 16 -4.18 -17.67 7.51
C VAL A 16 -3.78 -16.80 6.32
N TYR A 17 -2.69 -17.15 5.62
CA TYR A 17 -2.25 -16.48 4.41
C TYR A 17 -3.30 -16.53 3.29
N VAL A 18 -3.92 -17.70 3.06
CA VAL A 18 -4.97 -17.87 2.04
C VAL A 18 -6.19 -16.99 2.37
N VAL A 19 -6.64 -16.97 3.63
CA VAL A 19 -7.76 -16.12 4.06
C VAL A 19 -7.45 -14.64 3.88
N LEU A 20 -6.24 -14.20 4.26
CA LEU A 20 -5.78 -12.82 4.11
C LEU A 20 -5.61 -12.39 2.64
N THR A 21 -5.36 -13.33 1.74
CA THR A 21 -5.14 -13.05 0.31
C THR A 21 -6.37 -13.27 -0.56
N ARG A 22 -7.50 -13.69 0.02
CA ARG A 22 -8.77 -13.85 -0.72
C ARG A 22 -9.15 -12.51 -1.37
N LYS A 23 -9.11 -12.49 -2.71
CA LYS A 23 -9.47 -11.33 -3.52
C LYS A 23 -10.98 -11.14 -3.51
N THR A 24 -11.47 -10.00 -3.01
CA THR A 24 -12.85 -9.59 -3.27
C THR A 24 -12.94 -9.06 -4.70
N SER A 25 -13.74 -9.73 -5.53
CA SER A 25 -13.96 -9.36 -6.93
C SER A 25 -14.91 -8.17 -6.99
N LYS A 26 -14.36 -6.97 -6.97
CA LYS A 26 -15.01 -5.74 -7.43
C LYS A 26 -14.18 -5.16 -8.58
N LYS A 27 -14.77 -4.28 -9.39
CA LYS A 27 -14.09 -3.50 -10.43
C LYS A 27 -13.05 -2.57 -9.80
N LEU A 28 -11.92 -3.15 -9.40
CA LEU A 28 -10.80 -2.48 -8.76
C LEU A 28 -9.75 -2.13 -9.83
N PRO A 29 -8.97 -1.05 -9.61
CA PRO A 29 -7.83 -0.75 -10.45
C PRO A 29 -6.86 -1.94 -10.59
N PRO A 30 -6.09 -2.01 -11.68
CA PRO A 30 -5.02 -3.00 -11.84
C PRO A 30 -3.98 -2.86 -10.72
N GLY A 31 -3.28 -3.95 -10.39
CA GLY A 31 -2.24 -3.94 -9.35
C GLY A 31 -2.37 -5.06 -8.32
N SER A 32 -1.31 -5.23 -7.53
CA SER A 32 -1.26 -6.20 -6.42
C SER A 32 -1.16 -5.46 -5.09
N LEU A 33 -1.89 -5.94 -4.08
CA LEU A 33 -1.77 -5.44 -2.71
C LEU A 33 -0.46 -5.91 -2.04
N GLY A 34 0.25 -6.88 -2.62
CA GLY A 34 1.51 -7.38 -2.07
C GLY A 34 1.30 -8.39 -0.94
N LEU A 35 2.23 -8.39 0.03
CA LEU A 35 2.18 -9.29 1.18
C LEU A 35 0.99 -8.92 2.08
N PRO A 36 0.38 -9.89 2.79
CA PRO A 36 -0.65 -9.58 3.76
C PRO A 36 -0.08 -8.66 4.86
N ILE A 37 -0.91 -7.75 5.37
CA ILE A 37 -0.61 -6.79 6.46
C ILE A 37 0.41 -5.70 6.09
N ILE A 38 1.55 -6.03 5.46
CA ILE A 38 2.61 -5.06 5.18
C ILE A 38 2.53 -4.52 3.75
N GLY A 39 1.95 -5.30 2.82
CA GLY A 39 1.84 -4.93 1.43
C GLY A 39 3.19 -4.79 0.75
N GLN A 40 3.46 -3.60 0.22
CA GLN A 40 4.69 -3.23 -0.48
C GLN A 40 5.53 -2.20 0.30
N SER A 41 5.19 -1.98 1.57
CA SER A 41 5.82 -0.95 2.41
C SER A 41 7.32 -1.11 2.57
N LEU A 42 7.83 -2.33 2.77
CA LEU A 42 9.27 -2.56 2.93
C LEU A 42 10.05 -2.21 1.67
N SER A 43 9.53 -2.58 0.50
CA SER A 43 10.13 -2.22 -0.79
C SER A 43 10.12 -0.71 -1.00
N PHE A 44 9.05 -0.03 -0.61
CA PHE A 44 8.95 1.42 -0.69
C PHE A 44 9.90 2.12 0.29
N LEU A 45 9.98 1.67 1.55
CA LEU A 45 10.91 2.19 2.55
C LEU A 45 12.37 2.00 2.15
N HIS A 46 12.71 0.85 1.57
CA HIS A 46 14.03 0.63 1.00
C HIS A 46 14.33 1.60 -0.16
N ALA A 47 13.35 1.85 -1.03
CA ALA A 47 13.49 2.83 -2.11
C ALA A 47 13.70 4.25 -1.58
N LEU A 48 13.00 4.65 -0.50
CA LEU A 48 13.24 5.92 0.19
C LEU A 48 14.64 6.00 0.80
N GLN A 49 15.09 4.94 1.47
CA GLN A 49 16.42 4.90 2.10
C GLN A 49 17.57 4.98 1.08
N THR A 50 17.35 4.44 -0.12
CA THR A 50 18.35 4.41 -1.20
C THR A 50 18.20 5.56 -2.19
N ASP A 51 17.32 6.53 -1.92
CA ASP A 51 17.00 7.67 -2.81
C ASP A 51 16.54 7.24 -4.22
N THR A 52 15.85 6.09 -4.32
CA THR A 52 15.32 5.52 -5.57
C THR A 52 13.79 5.50 -5.60
N ALA A 53 13.13 6.31 -4.76
CA ALA A 53 11.68 6.36 -4.65
C ALA A 53 11.00 6.74 -5.98
N GLU A 54 11.55 7.70 -6.73
CA GLU A 54 11.00 8.09 -8.04
C GLU A 54 11.01 6.89 -9.01
N LYS A 55 12.14 6.18 -9.09
CA LYS A 55 12.25 4.97 -9.92
C LYS A 55 11.23 3.91 -9.51
N TRP A 56 11.00 3.74 -8.21
CA TRP A 56 10.00 2.80 -7.70
C TRP A 56 8.58 3.14 -8.20
N PHE A 57 8.21 4.42 -8.22
CA PHE A 57 6.93 4.88 -8.78
C PHE A 57 6.89 4.73 -10.31
N GLN A 58 7.95 5.10 -11.02
CA GLN A 58 8.02 4.94 -12.47
C GLN A 58 7.87 3.48 -12.91
N ASP A 59 8.55 2.56 -12.23
CA ASP A 59 8.43 1.12 -12.51
C ASP A 59 7.03 0.58 -12.22
N ARG A 60 6.29 1.18 -11.28
CA ARG A 60 4.87 0.87 -11.05
C ARG A 60 4.00 1.37 -12.18
N ILE A 61 4.18 2.64 -12.59
CA ILE A 61 3.42 3.25 -13.69
C ILE A 61 3.60 2.43 -14.96
N ARG A 62 4.83 2.02 -15.27
CA ARG A 62 5.14 1.15 -16.43
C ARG A 62 4.44 -0.21 -16.37
N ARG A 63 4.30 -0.80 -15.18
CA ARG A 63 3.73 -2.14 -14.99
C ARG A 63 2.20 -2.18 -14.93
N TYR A 64 1.58 -1.19 -14.28
CA TYR A 64 0.15 -1.22 -13.98
C TYR A 64 -0.63 -0.02 -14.54
N GLY A 65 0.05 0.97 -15.10
CA GLY A 65 -0.53 2.20 -15.61
C GLY A 65 -0.63 3.31 -14.56
N PRO A 66 -1.21 4.46 -14.95
CA PRO A 66 -1.28 5.67 -14.12
C PRO A 66 -2.23 5.55 -12.93
N VAL A 67 -3.16 4.59 -12.95
CA VAL A 67 -4.10 4.32 -11.86
C VAL A 67 -3.94 2.87 -11.45
N SER A 68 -3.41 2.61 -10.26
CA SER A 68 -3.17 1.25 -9.79
C SER A 68 -3.40 1.09 -8.29
N LYS A 69 -3.70 -0.14 -7.86
CA LYS A 69 -3.84 -0.48 -6.42
C LYS A 69 -2.55 -1.05 -5.85
N LEU A 70 -2.33 -0.77 -4.58
CA LEU A 70 -1.25 -1.33 -3.75
C LEU A 70 -1.65 -1.31 -2.28
N SER A 71 -0.76 -1.76 -1.40
CA SER A 71 -0.91 -1.55 0.04
C SER A 71 0.39 -0.96 0.59
N LEU A 72 0.28 0.15 1.33
CA LEU A 72 1.37 0.83 2.01
C LEU A 72 0.99 1.02 3.47
N PHE A 73 1.94 0.80 4.38
CA PHE A 73 1.77 0.90 5.84
C PHE A 73 0.54 0.15 6.38
N GLY A 74 0.19 -0.97 5.73
CA GLY A 74 -0.96 -1.80 6.06
C GLY A 74 -2.33 -1.25 5.65
N THR A 75 -2.36 -0.16 4.90
CA THR A 75 -3.59 0.36 4.30
C THR A 75 -3.61 0.04 2.79
N PRO A 76 -4.71 -0.54 2.27
CA PRO A 76 -4.95 -0.63 0.84
C PRO A 76 -5.12 0.77 0.23
N THR A 77 -4.27 1.10 -0.74
CA THR A 77 -4.14 2.44 -1.32
C THR A 77 -4.29 2.37 -2.84
N VAL A 78 -4.92 3.39 -3.42
CA VAL A 78 -4.92 3.61 -4.87
C VAL A 78 -3.85 4.64 -5.19
N PHE A 79 -2.87 4.26 -5.99
CA PHE A 79 -1.87 5.15 -6.57
C PHE A 79 -2.45 5.81 -7.82
N LEU A 80 -2.36 7.13 -7.86
CA LEU A 80 -2.81 7.97 -8.96
C LEU A 80 -1.63 8.79 -9.49
N HIS A 81 -1.47 8.82 -10.80
CA HIS A 81 -0.43 9.56 -11.49
C HIS A 81 -1.00 10.35 -12.67
N GLY A 82 -0.55 11.60 -12.83
CA GLY A 82 -0.89 12.47 -13.96
C GLY A 82 -1.70 13.71 -13.58
N GLN A 83 -1.81 14.65 -14.52
CA GLN A 83 -2.45 15.95 -14.27
C GLN A 83 -3.93 15.83 -13.85
N ALA A 84 -4.67 14.91 -14.49
CA ALA A 84 -6.08 14.68 -14.15
C ALA A 84 -6.25 14.15 -12.72
N ALA A 85 -5.34 13.28 -12.27
CA ALA A 85 -5.32 12.78 -10.90
C ALA A 85 -5.02 13.89 -9.90
N ASN A 86 -4.01 14.72 -10.18
CA ASN A 86 -3.68 15.86 -9.31
C ASN A 86 -4.86 16.82 -9.20
N LYS A 87 -5.52 17.14 -10.33
CA LYS A 87 -6.72 17.96 -10.34
C LYS A 87 -7.80 17.35 -9.44
N LEU A 88 -8.09 16.05 -9.59
CA LEU A 88 -9.07 15.36 -8.76
C LEU A 88 -8.74 15.49 -7.27
N VAL A 89 -7.50 15.20 -6.86
CA VAL A 89 -7.08 15.28 -5.45
C VAL A 89 -7.24 16.69 -4.88
N TYR A 90 -6.93 17.74 -5.65
CA TYR A 90 -7.01 19.12 -5.17
C TYR A 90 -8.40 19.76 -5.30
N THR A 91 -9.27 19.24 -6.18
CA THR A 91 -10.63 19.81 -6.38
C THR A 91 -11.72 19.02 -5.68
N CYS A 92 -11.44 17.82 -5.18
CA CYS A 92 -12.44 17.03 -4.46
C CYS A 92 -12.75 17.66 -3.10
N ASP A 93 -14.04 17.65 -2.74
CA ASP A 93 -14.47 18.05 -1.41
C ASP A 93 -13.93 17.10 -0.34
N GLY A 94 -13.68 17.64 0.86
CA GLY A 94 -13.17 16.90 2.01
C GLY A 94 -14.06 15.75 2.48
N ASN A 95 -15.34 15.74 2.08
CA ASN A 95 -16.26 14.64 2.36
C ASN A 95 -16.04 13.42 1.43
N THR A 96 -15.39 13.62 0.27
CA THR A 96 -15.10 12.57 -0.71
C THR A 96 -13.67 12.07 -0.59
N LEU A 97 -12.71 12.99 -0.48
CA LEU A 97 -11.30 12.68 -0.27
C LEU A 97 -10.78 13.51 0.90
N ALA A 98 -10.43 12.84 1.99
CA ALA A 98 -9.75 13.43 3.12
C ALA A 98 -8.28 13.03 3.11
N ASN A 99 -7.40 13.95 3.52
CA ASN A 99 -5.98 13.66 3.68
C ASN A 99 -5.79 12.61 4.78
N GLN A 100 -5.13 11.50 4.43
CA GLN A 100 -4.81 10.42 5.34
C GLN A 100 -3.30 10.29 5.48
N GLN A 101 -2.79 10.78 6.61
CA GLN A 101 -1.38 10.64 6.96
C GLN A 101 -1.15 9.45 7.89
N PRO A 102 0.03 8.81 7.81
CA PRO A 102 0.44 7.82 8.79
C PRO A 102 0.41 8.40 10.22
N PRO A 103 0.03 7.63 11.25
CA PRO A 103 -0.03 8.10 12.63
C PRO A 103 1.32 8.67 13.15
N SER A 104 2.44 8.18 12.60
CA SER A 104 3.77 8.68 12.92
C SER A 104 3.95 10.16 12.58
N ILE A 105 3.44 10.62 11.44
CA ILE A 105 3.54 12.02 11.01
C ILE A 105 2.72 12.92 11.95
N ARG A 106 1.51 12.50 12.31
CA ARG A 106 0.67 13.23 13.28
C ARG A 106 1.33 13.27 14.67
N ARG A 107 2.03 12.21 15.07
CA ARG A 107 2.72 12.15 16.37
C ARG A 107 3.95 13.04 16.42
N ILE A 108 4.68 13.20 15.30
CA ILE A 108 5.89 14.02 15.23
C ILE A 108 5.55 15.50 15.02
N CYS A 109 4.63 15.79 14.09
CA CYS A 109 4.30 17.16 13.69
C CYS A 109 3.13 17.77 14.50
N GLY A 110 2.46 16.98 15.34
CA GLY A 110 1.30 17.38 16.12
C GLY A 110 -0.04 17.11 15.43
N GLU A 111 -1.10 17.03 16.22
CA GLU A 111 -2.47 16.70 15.74
C GLU A 111 -3.05 17.75 14.79
N LYS A 112 -2.55 18.99 14.87
CA LYS A 112 -2.97 20.14 14.06
C LYS A 112 -1.91 20.51 13.00
N ASN A 113 -1.15 19.53 12.48
CA ASN A 113 -0.24 19.82 11.37
C ASN A 113 -1.04 20.25 10.12
N ILE A 114 -0.37 20.95 9.20
CA ILE A 114 -0.95 21.31 7.91
C ILE A 114 -1.41 20.06 7.15
N THR A 115 -2.72 19.86 7.19
CA THR A 115 -3.43 18.74 6.58
C THR A 115 -4.36 19.27 5.51
#